data_AF-A0AAD8GM53-F1
#
_entry.id   AF-A0AAD8GM53-F1
#
_cell.length_a   1.000
_cell.length_b   1.000
_cell.length_c   1.000
_cell.angle_alpha   90.00
_cell.angle_beta   90.00
_cell.angle_gamma   90.00
#
_symmetry.space_group_name_H-M   'P 1'
#
loop_
_entity.id
_entity.type
_entity.pdbx_description
1 polymer ?
#
loop_
_entity_poly.entity_id
_entity_poly.type
_entity_poly.pdbx_seq_one_letter_code
_entity_poly.pdbx_strand_id
1 'polypeptide(L)'
;MSNYIFLISTLFYLLTQLSSAQSESTLLLPSESSHTCPSLNPSLNYRPVIGILSHPGDGASGRLNNATNASYIAASYVKFVESAGARVIPFIYNEPSHVLQQKLELVNGFLLTGGWCKTGLVI
;
A
#
# COMPACT_ATOMS: atom_id res chain seq x y z
N MET A 1 40.49 3.41 -34.28
CA MET A 1 39.79 4.67 -34.59
C MET A 1 38.25 4.53 -34.74
N SER A 2 37.68 3.33 -34.89
CA SER A 2 36.21 3.15 -35.07
C SER A 2 35.31 3.41 -33.85
N ASN A 3 35.80 3.22 -32.62
CA ASN A 3 34.94 3.25 -31.42
C ASN A 3 34.45 4.66 -31.04
N TYR A 4 35.18 5.71 -31.39
CA TYR A 4 34.77 7.10 -31.10
C TYR A 4 33.61 7.56 -31.99
N ILE A 5 33.52 7.05 -33.22
CA ILE A 5 32.46 7.44 -34.18
C ILE A 5 31.09 6.92 -33.70
N PHE A 6 31.05 5.69 -33.19
CA PHE A 6 29.83 5.10 -32.62
C PHE A 6 29.37 5.84 -31.34
N LEU A 7 30.32 6.26 -30.51
CA LEU A 7 30.03 6.95 -29.26
C LEU A 7 29.52 8.38 -29.52
N ILE A 8 30.06 9.06 -30.53
CA ILE A 8 29.56 10.38 -30.96
C ILE A 8 28.17 10.28 -31.59
N SER A 9 27.92 9.26 -32.42
CA SER A 9 26.59 9.04 -33.03
C SER A 9 25.51 8.74 -31.99
N THR A 10 25.81 7.91 -30.99
CA THR A 10 24.89 7.58 -29.90
C THR A 10 24.65 8.78 -28.97
N LEU A 11 25.67 9.58 -28.69
CA LEU A 11 25.52 10.81 -27.91
C LEU A 11 24.68 11.85 -28.65
N PHE A 12 24.88 12.00 -29.96
CA PHE A 12 24.08 12.91 -30.78
C PHE A 12 22.61 12.45 -30.85
N TYR A 13 22.37 11.15 -30.96
CA TYR A 13 21.01 10.57 -30.92
C TYR A 13 20.34 10.82 -29.56
N LEU A 14 21.08 10.67 -28.46
CA LEU A 14 20.58 10.94 -27.11
C LEU A 14 20.24 12.43 -26.91
N LEU A 15 21.07 13.34 -27.45
CA LEU A 15 20.82 14.78 -27.42
C LEU A 15 19.58 15.16 -28.26
N THR A 16 19.34 14.51 -29.40
CA THR A 16 18.11 14.74 -30.19
C THR A 16 16.84 14.27 -29.48
N GLN A 17 16.92 13.19 -28.69
CA GLN A 17 15.76 12.68 -27.94
C GLN A 17 15.37 13.61 -26.78
N LEU A 18 16.36 14.27 -26.15
CA LEU A 18 16.13 15.17 -25.01
C LEU A 18 15.37 16.45 -25.39
N SER A 19 15.52 16.92 -26.63
CA SER A 19 14.86 18.14 -27.13
C SER A 19 13.41 17.91 -27.63
N SER A 20 12.93 16.67 -27.66
CA SER A 20 11.56 16.34 -28.11
C SER A 20 10.49 16.38 -27.00
N ALA A 21 10.87 16.72 -25.77
CA ALA A 21 9.93 16.95 -24.68
C ALA A 21 9.23 18.32 -24.87
N GLN A 22 8.32 18.39 -25.83
CA GLN A 22 7.36 19.48 -25.94
C GLN A 22 6.35 19.34 -24.80
N SER A 23 6.57 20.06 -23.72
CA SER A 23 5.55 20.34 -22.72
C SER A 23 4.61 21.41 -23.27
N GLU A 24 3.63 20.99 -24.08
CA GLU A 24 2.46 21.82 -24.36
C GLU A 24 1.53 21.73 -23.16
N SER A 25 1.78 22.58 -22.17
CA SER A 25 0.84 22.83 -21.07
C SER A 25 -0.17 23.87 -21.54
N THR A 26 -1.09 23.47 -22.42
CA THR A 26 -2.34 24.20 -22.60
C THR A 26 -3.16 23.97 -21.33
N LEU A 27 -3.10 24.93 -20.40
CA LEU A 27 -3.98 24.99 -19.24
C LEU A 27 -5.42 25.25 -19.73
N LEU A 28 -6.11 24.20 -20.15
CA LEU A 28 -7.55 24.23 -20.32
C LEU A 28 -8.18 24.27 -18.92
N LEU A 29 -8.86 25.37 -18.61
CA LEU A 29 -9.76 25.42 -17.46
C LEU A 29 -10.81 24.30 -17.63
N PRO A 30 -11.04 23.44 -16.63
CA PRO A 30 -11.98 22.32 -16.70
C PRO A 30 -13.44 22.80 -16.57
N SER A 31 -13.86 23.75 -17.40
CA SER A 31 -15.20 24.35 -17.32
C SER A 31 -16.14 23.90 -18.44
N GLU A 32 -15.69 23.13 -19.43
CA GLU A 32 -16.51 22.73 -20.59
C GLU A 32 -16.34 21.24 -20.95
N SER A 33 -16.16 20.39 -19.95
CA SER A 33 -16.49 18.97 -20.06
C SER A 33 -17.61 18.72 -19.07
N SER A 34 -18.76 18.30 -19.59
CA SER A 34 -19.83 17.65 -18.82
C SER A 34 -19.25 16.37 -18.19
N HIS A 35 -18.43 16.53 -17.16
CA HIS A 35 -17.98 15.45 -16.29
C HIS A 35 -19.19 15.07 -15.45
N THR A 36 -20.10 14.30 -16.03
CA THR A 36 -21.06 13.52 -15.26
C THR A 36 -20.23 12.62 -14.37
N CYS A 37 -20.16 12.92 -13.07
CA CYS A 37 -19.61 11.98 -12.11
C CYS A 37 -20.39 10.68 -12.28
N PRO A 38 -19.75 9.56 -12.67
CA PRO A 38 -20.47 8.30 -12.79
C PRO A 38 -21.09 7.99 -11.43
N SER A 39 -22.39 7.70 -11.43
CA SER A 39 -23.08 7.30 -10.21
C SER A 39 -22.37 6.10 -9.61
N LEU A 40 -22.18 6.11 -8.28
CA LEU A 40 -21.65 4.96 -7.56
C LEU A 40 -22.52 3.73 -7.85
N ASN A 41 -21.87 2.61 -8.18
CA ASN A 41 -22.51 1.33 -8.36
C ASN A 41 -23.01 0.80 -7.00
N PRO A 42 -24.33 0.67 -6.79
CA PRO A 42 -24.88 0.26 -5.50
C PRO A 42 -24.50 -1.17 -5.08
N SER A 43 -23.97 -2.02 -5.98
CA SER A 43 -23.54 -3.37 -5.64
C SER A 43 -22.14 -3.46 -5.02
N LEU A 44 -21.38 -2.37 -4.98
CA LEU A 44 -20.01 -2.34 -4.47
C LEU A 44 -19.91 -1.77 -3.06
N ASN A 45 -18.93 -2.27 -2.31
CA ASN A 45 -18.57 -1.72 -1.00
C ASN A 45 -17.50 -0.63 -1.14
N TYR A 46 -17.91 0.63 -1.02
CA TYR A 46 -17.01 1.80 -1.09
C TYR A 46 -16.31 2.16 0.21
N ARG A 47 -16.56 1.42 1.29
CA ARG A 47 -15.91 1.62 2.60
C ARG A 47 -15.36 0.28 3.09
N PRO A 48 -14.45 -0.35 2.33
CA PRO A 48 -13.93 -1.65 2.68
C PRO A 48 -13.21 -1.59 4.03
N VAL A 49 -13.27 -2.71 4.75
CA VAL A 49 -12.61 -2.92 6.02
C VAL A 49 -11.58 -4.02 5.85
N ILE A 50 -10.32 -3.73 6.17
CA ILE A 50 -9.20 -4.65 6.00
C ILE A 50 -8.64 -5.01 7.37
N GLY A 51 -8.53 -6.31 7.63
CA GLY A 51 -7.86 -6.83 8.81
C GLY A 51 -6.35 -6.77 8.66
N ILE A 52 -5.61 -6.34 9.69
CA ILE A 52 -4.15 -6.39 9.71
C ILE A 52 -3.68 -7.28 10.87
N LEU A 53 -2.90 -8.31 10.55
CA LEU A 53 -2.31 -9.19 11.55
C LEU A 53 -1.20 -8.48 12.32
N SER A 54 -1.31 -8.50 13.65
CA SER A 54 -0.26 -8.05 14.56
C SER A 54 0.86 -9.08 14.70
N HIS A 55 2.04 -8.59 15.05
CA HIS A 55 3.19 -9.40 15.42
C HIS A 55 3.34 -9.48 16.94
N PRO A 56 3.85 -10.60 17.49
CA PRO A 56 4.20 -10.67 18.90
C PRO A 56 5.34 -9.72 19.25
N GLY A 57 5.29 -9.17 20.47
CA GLY A 57 6.24 -8.19 20.98
C GLY A 57 5.80 -6.75 20.74
N ASP A 58 6.72 -5.83 21.01
CA ASP A 58 6.50 -4.37 20.96
C ASP A 58 7.04 -3.70 19.68
N GLY A 59 7.62 -4.48 18.77
CA GLY A 59 8.30 -3.96 17.57
C GLY A 59 9.61 -3.23 17.88
N ALA A 60 10.09 -3.26 19.13
CA ALA A 60 11.27 -2.54 19.61
C ALA A 60 12.17 -3.42 20.49
N SER A 61 12.12 -4.75 20.32
CA SER A 61 12.92 -5.73 21.07
C SER A 61 12.77 -5.61 22.60
N GLY A 62 11.56 -5.31 23.07
CA GLY A 62 11.24 -5.18 24.50
C GLY A 62 11.62 -3.84 25.13
N ARG A 63 12.08 -2.86 24.34
CA ARG A 63 12.45 -1.52 24.83
C ARG A 63 11.25 -0.66 25.23
N LEU A 64 10.09 -0.91 24.63
CA LEU A 64 8.88 -0.12 24.80
C LEU A 64 7.88 -0.87 25.68
N ASN A 65 7.73 -2.18 25.44
CA ASN A 65 6.92 -3.05 26.28
C ASN A 65 7.50 -4.46 26.31
N ASN A 66 7.78 -4.97 27.51
CA ASN A 66 8.35 -6.31 27.72
C ASN A 66 7.29 -7.35 28.16
N ALA A 67 6.00 -7.03 28.01
CA ALA A 67 4.96 -8.00 28.29
C ALA A 67 5.00 -9.15 27.27
N THR A 68 4.90 -10.38 27.74
CA THR A 68 4.88 -11.59 26.88
C THR A 68 3.68 -11.63 25.94
N ASN A 69 2.59 -10.94 26.31
CA ASN A 69 1.38 -10.80 25.51
C ASN A 69 1.33 -9.48 24.73
N ALA A 70 2.44 -8.73 24.66
CA ALA A 70 2.51 -7.54 23.82
C ALA A 70 2.34 -7.93 22.35
N SER A 71 1.60 -7.09 21.62
CA SER A 71 1.42 -7.22 20.18
C SER A 71 1.58 -5.86 19.52
N TYR A 72 2.12 -5.85 18.31
CA TYR A 72 2.43 -4.63 17.58
C TYR A 72 1.99 -4.72 16.12
N ILE A 73 1.56 -3.59 15.57
CA ILE A 73 1.35 -3.37 14.14
C ILE A 73 2.16 -2.15 13.75
N ALA A 74 2.98 -2.27 12.69
CA ALA A 74 3.70 -1.13 12.18
C ALA A 74 2.74 -0.09 11.58
N ALA A 75 2.89 1.16 11.99
CA ALA A 75 2.06 2.26 11.51
C ALA A 75 2.13 2.44 9.98
N SER A 76 3.21 1.99 9.34
CA SER A 76 3.35 1.99 7.88
C SER A 76 2.30 1.13 7.19
N TYR A 77 1.94 -0.04 7.75
CA TYR A 77 0.90 -0.90 7.20
C TYR A 77 -0.49 -0.29 7.35
N VAL A 78 -0.76 0.35 8.49
CA VAL A 78 -2.02 1.07 8.72
C VAL A 78 -2.17 2.20 7.70
N LYS A 79 -1.14 3.04 7.56
CA LYS A 79 -1.11 4.13 6.59
C LYS A 79 -1.24 3.66 5.15
N PHE A 80 -0.62 2.53 4.80
CA PHE A 80 -0.75 1.93 3.47
C PHE A 80 -2.22 1.62 3.16
N VAL A 81 -2.92 0.95 4.07
CA VAL A 81 -4.34 0.59 3.90
C VAL A 81 -5.24 1.84 3.91
N GLU A 82 -5.03 2.77 4.83
CA GLU A 82 -5.82 4.01 4.90
C GLU A 82 -5.63 4.90 3.67
N SER A 83 -4.39 4.97 3.13
CA SER A 83 -4.10 5.71 1.90
C SER A 83 -4.82 5.14 0.68
N ALA A 84 -5.16 3.84 0.70
CA ALA A 84 -5.97 3.19 -0.32
C ALA A 84 -7.49 3.42 -0.12
N GLY A 85 -7.90 4.18 0.90
CA GLY A 85 -9.30 4.52 1.18
C GLY A 85 -10.05 3.46 1.99
N ALA A 86 -9.33 2.51 2.62
CA ALA A 86 -9.92 1.46 3.43
C ALA A 86 -9.82 1.76 4.94
N ARG A 87 -10.71 1.15 5.73
CA ARG A 87 -10.66 1.16 7.20
C ARG A 87 -9.88 -0.04 7.70
N VAL A 88 -9.24 0.09 8.85
CA VAL A 88 -8.40 -0.97 9.43
C VAL A 88 -9.04 -1.56 10.69
N ILE A 89 -9.02 -2.88 10.81
CA ILE A 89 -9.29 -3.60 12.07
C ILE A 89 -8.05 -4.40 12.46
N PRO A 90 -7.57 -4.30 13.73
CA PRO A 90 -6.45 -5.09 14.19
C PRO A 90 -6.85 -6.54 14.50
N PHE A 91 -5.99 -7.47 14.08
CA PHE A 91 -6.08 -8.89 14.44
C PHE A 91 -4.93 -9.24 15.37
N ILE A 92 -5.26 -9.65 16.59
CA ILE A 92 -4.25 -9.94 17.60
C ILE A 92 -3.74 -11.36 17.41
N TYR A 93 -2.41 -11.54 17.32
CA TYR A 93 -1.79 -12.82 16.95
C TYR A 93 -2.13 -13.99 17.90
N ASN A 94 -2.50 -13.68 19.15
CA ASN A 94 -2.80 -14.65 20.20
C ASN A 94 -4.30 -14.80 20.49
N GLU A 95 -5.17 -14.29 19.62
CA GLU A 95 -6.61 -14.49 19.76
C GLU A 95 -7.00 -15.95 19.49
N PRO A 96 -8.05 -16.45 20.19
CA PRO A 96 -8.54 -17.79 19.96
C PRO A 96 -9.19 -17.91 18.58
N SER A 97 -9.11 -19.10 17.98
CA SER A 97 -9.53 -19.36 16.59
C SER A 97 -10.99 -18.97 16.30
N HIS A 98 -11.91 -19.17 17.26
CA HIS A 98 -13.32 -18.79 17.09
C HIS A 98 -13.50 -17.27 16.95
N VAL A 99 -12.74 -16.46 17.70
CA VAL A 99 -12.77 -14.99 17.60
C VAL A 99 -12.17 -14.55 16.27
N LEU A 100 -11.07 -15.17 15.85
CA LEU A 100 -10.46 -14.88 14.55
C LEU A 100 -11.42 -15.15 13.39
N GLN A 101 -12.13 -16.28 13.42
CA GLN A 101 -13.15 -16.60 12.41
C GLN A 101 -14.28 -15.57 12.39
N GLN A 102 -14.81 -15.20 13.56
CA GLN A 102 -15.84 -14.15 13.65
C GLN A 102 -15.35 -12.82 13.10
N LYS A 103 -14.10 -12.43 13.37
CA LYS A 103 -13.53 -11.20 12.82
C LYS A 103 -13.29 -11.29 11.30
N LEU A 104 -12.93 -12.46 10.79
CA LEU A 104 -12.74 -12.68 9.35
C LEU A 104 -14.05 -12.48 8.57
N GLU A 105 -15.19 -12.85 9.15
CA GLU A 105 -16.51 -12.60 8.55
C GLU A 105 -16.87 -11.10 8.46
N LEU A 106 -16.26 -10.26 9.29
CA LEU A 106 -16.54 -8.82 9.34
C LEU A 106 -15.68 -7.99 8.37
N VAL A 107 -14.57 -8.55 7.87
CA VAL A 107 -13.62 -7.83 7.01
C VAL A 107 -13.79 -8.22 5.55
N ASN A 108 -13.45 -7.29 4.66
CA ASN A 108 -13.48 -7.49 3.22
C ASN A 108 -12.16 -8.04 2.67
N GLY A 109 -11.10 -8.03 3.50
CA GLY A 109 -9.78 -8.52 3.13
C GLY A 109 -8.85 -8.59 4.34
N PHE A 110 -7.70 -9.23 4.15
CA PHE A 110 -6.73 -9.49 5.20
C PHE A 110 -5.30 -9.21 4.74
N LEU A 111 -4.50 -8.54 5.58
CA LEU A 111 -3.11 -8.19 5.31
C LEU A 111 -2.17 -8.89 6.30
N LEU A 112 -1.31 -9.74 5.77
CA LEU A 112 -0.18 -10.33 6.47
C LEU A 112 1.00 -9.36 6.43
N THR A 113 1.40 -8.87 7.60
CA THR A 113 2.52 -7.94 7.72
C THR A 113 3.85 -8.68 7.61
N GLY A 114 4.92 -7.98 7.23
CA GLY A 114 6.28 -8.51 7.31
C GLY A 114 6.81 -8.42 8.75
N GLY A 115 7.90 -9.13 9.03
CA GLY A 115 8.54 -9.12 10.35
C GLY A 115 9.55 -10.24 10.52
N TRP A 116 10.19 -10.30 11.68
CA TRP A 116 11.16 -11.34 12.05
C TRP A 116 10.52 -12.56 12.72
N CYS A 117 9.25 -12.47 13.11
CA CYS A 117 8.61 -13.54 13.87
C CYS A 117 8.42 -14.79 12.98
N LYS A 118 8.95 -15.93 13.43
CA LYS A 118 8.87 -17.22 12.72
C LYS A 118 7.69 -18.08 13.19
N THR A 119 7.04 -17.69 14.28
CA THR A 119 6.03 -18.51 14.95
C THR A 119 4.85 -17.63 15.33
N GLY A 120 3.72 -17.87 14.68
CA GLY A 120 2.44 -17.23 14.96
C GLY A 120 1.34 -18.14 14.46
N LEU A 121 0.15 -18.01 15.03
CA LEU A 121 -1.02 -18.69 14.51
C LEU A 121 -1.39 -18.03 13.18
N VAL A 122 -1.02 -18.68 12.07
CA VAL A 122 -1.49 -18.30 10.75
C VAL A 122 -2.82 -19.04 10.54
N ILE A 123 -3.86 -18.24 10.28
CA ILE A 123 -5.24 -18.67 10.06
C ILE A 123 -5.37 -19.61 8.87
#